data_AF-A0A6G5QHE2-F1
#
_entry.id   AF-A0A6G5QHE2-F1
#
_cell.length_a   1.000
_cell.length_b   1.000
_cell.length_c   1.000
_cell.angle_alpha   90.00
_cell.angle_beta   90.00
_cell.angle_gamma   90.00
#
_symmetry.space_group_name_H-M   'P 1'
#
loop_
_entity.id
_entity.type
_entity.pdbx_description
1 polymer ?
#
loop_
_entity_poly.entity_id
_entity_poly.type
_entity_poly.pdbx_seq_one_letter_code
_entity_poly.pdbx_strand_id
1 'polypeptide(L)'
;MKNPYIEQMPQQTPSPVDNAINEAAQNIPFVPENFNAAGFVKGLVLGGIAAYVLTNPKAQECLFKAIIKGGELINAGIEELKERFEDVKAELEAQK
;
A
#
# COMPACT_ATOMS: atom_id res chain seq x y z
N MET A 1 1.12 -34.88 23.12
CA MET A 1 2.22 -33.92 22.94
C MET A 1 1.85 -33.05 21.76
N LYS A 2 1.70 -31.73 21.93
CA LYS A 2 1.33 -30.79 20.86
C LYS A 2 2.61 -30.46 20.08
N ASN A 3 2.58 -30.62 18.75
CA ASN A 3 3.76 -30.53 17.91
C ASN A 3 4.32 -29.09 17.88
N PRO A 4 5.57 -28.84 18.32
CA PRO A 4 6.14 -27.49 18.45
C PRO A 4 6.51 -26.82 17.11
N TYR A 5 6.43 -27.55 15.99
CA TYR A 5 6.72 -27.02 14.65
C TYR A 5 5.50 -26.52 13.88
N ILE A 6 4.30 -26.54 14.49
CA ILE A 6 3.18 -25.80 13.92
C ILE A 6 3.37 -24.34 14.33
N GLU A 7 4.17 -23.63 13.54
CA GLU A 7 4.34 -22.18 13.62
C GLU A 7 2.96 -21.54 13.71
N GLN A 8 2.77 -20.74 14.76
CA GLN A 8 1.61 -19.88 14.88
C GLN A 8 1.70 -18.89 13.73
N MET A 9 0.92 -19.11 12.67
CA MET A 9 0.67 -18.07 11.67
C MET A 9 0.31 -16.79 12.45
N PRO A 10 0.91 -15.63 12.13
CA PRO A 10 0.62 -14.41 12.86
C PRO A 10 -0.89 -14.18 12.82
N GLN A 11 -1.52 -14.29 13.98
CA GLN A 11 -2.92 -13.94 14.16
C GLN A 11 -3.01 -12.44 13.90
N GLN A 12 -3.42 -12.06 12.69
CA GLN A 12 -3.67 -10.67 12.32
C GLN A 12 -4.74 -10.14 13.28
N THR A 13 -4.31 -9.36 14.26
CA THR A 13 -5.20 -8.75 15.23
C THR A 13 -6.00 -7.70 14.48
N PRO A 14 -7.35 -7.78 14.46
CA PRO A 14 -8.16 -6.81 13.74
C PRO A 14 -7.90 -5.41 14.31
N SER A 15 -7.76 -4.43 13.40
CA SER A 15 -7.51 -3.03 13.75
C SER A 15 -8.62 -2.49 14.66
N PRO A 16 -8.34 -1.53 15.57
CA PRO A 16 -9.39 -0.88 16.36
C PRO A 16 -10.54 -0.32 15.52
N VAL A 17 -10.25 0.14 14.30
CA VAL A 17 -11.26 0.61 13.34
C VAL A 17 -12.14 -0.54 12.84
N ASP A 18 -11.57 -1.72 12.64
CA ASP A 18 -12.31 -2.89 12.15
C ASP A 18 -13.30 -3.38 13.21
N ASN A 19 -12.88 -3.37 14.48
CA ASN A 19 -13.74 -3.74 15.60
C ASN A 19 -14.93 -2.77 15.73
N ALA A 20 -14.68 -1.46 15.63
CA ALA A 20 -15.75 -0.45 15.71
C ALA A 20 -16.76 -0.57 14.55
N ILE A 21 -16.30 -0.86 13.33
CA ILE A 21 -17.19 -1.05 12.17
C ILE A 21 -18.01 -2.34 12.34
N ASN A 22 -17.39 -3.42 12.80
CA ASN A 22 -18.08 -4.69 13.00
C ASN A 22 -19.11 -4.61 14.15
N GLU A 23 -18.79 -3.92 15.25
CA GLU A 23 -19.72 -3.66 16.36
C GLU A 23 -20.91 -2.79 15.92
N ALA A 24 -20.65 -1.74 15.14
CA ALA A 24 -21.73 -0.92 14.57
C ALA A 24 -22.62 -1.74 13.62
N ALA A 25 -22.03 -2.65 12.84
CA ALA A 25 -22.76 -3.49 11.89
C ALA A 25 -23.65 -4.56 12.56
N GLN A 26 -23.28 -5.05 13.75
CA GLN A 26 -24.09 -6.01 14.53
C GLN A 26 -25.47 -5.47 14.92
N ASN A 27 -25.62 -4.14 14.99
CA ASN A 27 -26.89 -3.49 15.35
C ASN A 27 -27.81 -3.24 14.15
N ILE A 28 -27.41 -3.66 12.94
CA ILE A 28 -28.17 -3.42 11.71
C ILE A 28 -28.98 -4.67 11.36
N PRO A 29 -30.33 -4.62 11.37
CA PRO A 29 -31.18 -5.81 11.27
C PRO A 29 -31.12 -6.55 9.92
N PHE A 30 -30.50 -5.96 8.89
CA PHE A 30 -30.33 -6.57 7.58
C PHE A 30 -28.90 -7.06 7.30
N VAL A 31 -27.97 -6.90 8.24
CA VAL A 31 -26.58 -7.36 8.09
C VAL A 31 -26.43 -8.74 8.75
N PRO A 32 -26.02 -9.79 8.02
CA PRO A 32 -25.82 -11.12 8.60
C PRO A 32 -24.75 -11.14 9.70
N GLU A 33 -24.92 -11.96 10.74
CA GLU A 33 -23.98 -12.06 11.88
C GLU A 33 -22.53 -12.41 11.48
N ASN A 34 -22.35 -13.16 10.39
CA ASN A 34 -21.04 -13.55 9.86
C ASN A 34 -20.53 -12.63 8.74
N PHE A 35 -21.10 -11.43 8.61
CA PHE A 35 -20.71 -10.48 7.58
C PHE A 35 -19.44 -9.73 7.96
N ASN A 36 -18.46 -9.69 7.06
CA ASN A 36 -17.24 -8.90 7.22
C ASN A 36 -17.49 -7.43 6.88
N ALA A 37 -18.14 -6.69 7.79
CA ALA A 37 -18.50 -5.30 7.60
C ALA A 37 -17.27 -4.39 7.42
N ALA A 38 -16.24 -4.59 8.24
CA ALA A 38 -14.98 -3.85 8.12
C ALA A 38 -14.32 -4.05 6.75
N GLY A 39 -14.25 -5.30 6.27
CA GLY A 39 -13.73 -5.63 4.94
C GLY A 39 -14.57 -5.02 3.82
N PHE A 40 -15.89 -5.03 3.95
CA PHE A 40 -16.79 -4.40 2.99
C PHE A 40 -16.60 -2.88 2.92
N VAL A 41 -16.55 -2.19 4.06
CA VAL A 41 -16.36 -0.73 4.09
C VAL A 41 -15.00 -0.35 3.49
N LYS A 42 -13.93 -1.09 3.83
CA LYS A 42 -12.61 -0.91 3.19
C LYS A 42 -12.69 -1.11 1.67
N GLY A 43 -13.34 -2.18 1.23
CA GLY A 43 -13.55 -2.46 -0.19
C GLY A 43 -14.34 -1.36 -0.90
N LEU A 44 -15.37 -0.81 -0.25
CA LEU A 44 -16.18 0.27 -0.78
C LEU A 44 -15.39 1.57 -0.90
N VAL A 45 -14.57 1.91 0.09
CA VAL A 45 -13.70 3.09 0.04
C VAL A 45 -12.67 2.94 -1.08
N LEU A 46 -11.97 1.79 -1.14
CA LEU A 46 -10.99 1.51 -2.19
C LEU A 46 -11.63 1.51 -3.58
N GLY A 47 -12.78 0.85 -3.73
CA GLY A 47 -13.55 0.80 -4.96
C GLY A 47 -14.06 2.17 -5.38
N GLY A 48 -14.52 3.00 -4.44
CA GLY A 48 -14.96 4.37 -4.70
C GLY A 48 -13.82 5.27 -5.20
N ILE A 49 -12.64 5.17 -4.60
CA ILE A 49 -11.44 5.87 -5.10
C ILE A 49 -11.07 5.37 -6.49
N ALA A 50 -11.01 4.06 -6.71
CA ALA A 50 -10.70 3.47 -8.00
C ALA A 50 -11.70 3.91 -9.08
N ALA A 51 -13.01 3.85 -8.79
CA ALA A 51 -14.05 4.32 -9.69
C ALA A 51 -13.93 5.81 -9.98
N TYR A 52 -13.67 6.65 -8.96
CA TYR A 52 -13.46 8.08 -9.16
C TYR A 52 -12.28 8.36 -10.10
N VAL A 53 -11.16 7.66 -9.90
CA VAL A 53 -10.00 7.74 -10.80
C VAL A 53 -10.40 7.32 -12.22
N LEU A 54 -11.12 6.21 -12.38
CA LEU A 54 -11.51 5.69 -13.69
C LEU A 54 -12.56 6.55 -14.40
N THR A 55 -13.46 7.21 -13.68
CA THR A 55 -14.55 8.00 -14.28
C THR A 55 -14.17 9.47 -14.49
N ASN A 56 -13.18 9.99 -13.76
CA ASN A 56 -12.76 11.38 -13.89
C ASN A 56 -11.51 11.51 -14.78
N PRO A 57 -11.61 12.06 -16.00
CA PRO A 57 -10.47 12.21 -16.89
C PRO A 57 -9.35 13.08 -16.29
N LYS A 58 -9.68 14.06 -15.44
CA LYS A 58 -8.67 14.86 -14.72
C LYS A 58 -7.91 14.02 -13.68
N ALA A 59 -8.58 13.07 -13.04
CA ALA A 59 -7.94 12.17 -12.09
C ALA A 59 -7.04 11.16 -12.80
N GLN A 60 -7.46 10.61 -13.94
CA GLN A 60 -6.62 9.78 -14.80
C GLN A 60 -5.37 10.55 -15.25
N GLU A 61 -5.55 11.77 -15.76
CA GLU A 61 -4.45 12.61 -16.23
C GLU A 61 -3.47 12.93 -15.09
N CYS A 62 -3.98 13.26 -13.91
CA CYS A 62 -3.16 13.48 -12.71
C CYS A 62 -2.35 12.23 -12.33
N LEU A 63 -2.98 11.06 -12.33
CA LEU A 63 -2.33 9.79 -12.01
C LEU A 63 -1.21 9.47 -13.01
N PHE A 64 -1.48 9.58 -14.31
CA PHE A 64 -0.46 9.36 -15.34
C PHE A 64 0.69 10.36 -15.23
N LYS A 65 0.40 11.64 -15.00
CA LYS A 65 1.43 12.65 -14.76
C LYS A 65 2.27 12.33 -13.52
N ALA A 66 1.66 11.85 -12.45
CA ALA A 66 2.38 11.45 -11.24
C ALA A 66 3.30 10.26 -11.50
N ILE A 67 2.85 9.26 -12.26
CA ILE A 67 3.66 8.10 -12.66
C ILE A 67 4.87 8.55 -13.49
N ILE A 68 4.65 9.38 -14.51
CA ILE A 68 5.71 9.88 -15.39
C ILE A 68 6.72 10.71 -14.58
N LYS A 69 6.25 11.68 -13.79
CA LYS A 69 7.12 12.51 -12.94
C LYS A 69 7.87 11.68 -11.91
N GLY A 70 7.25 10.65 -11.33
CA GLY A 70 7.90 9.73 -10.42
C GLY A 70 9.03 8.96 -11.10
N GLY A 71 8.81 8.48 -12.33
CA GLY A 71 9.84 7.84 -13.14
C GLY A 71 11.00 8.77 -13.48
N GLU A 72 10.72 10.03 -13.83
CA GLU A 72 11.74 11.05 -14.06
C GLU A 72 12.59 11.31 -12.81
N LEU A 73 11.96 11.41 -11.63
CA LEU A 73 12.68 11.60 -10.36
C LEU A 73 13.55 10.39 -10.00
N ILE A 74 13.08 9.17 -10.25
CA ILE A 74 13.88 7.95 -10.04
C ILE A 74 15.07 7.92 -11.00
N ASN A 75 14.86 8.23 -12.28
CA ASN A 75 15.93 8.25 -13.27
C ASN A 75 16.97 9.33 -12.97
N ALA A 76 16.53 10.54 -12.60
CA ALA A 76 17.43 11.62 -12.18
C ALA A 76 18.20 11.25 -10.92
N GLY A 77 17.54 10.63 -9.93
CA GLY A 77 18.22 10.14 -8.72
C GLY A 77 19.24 9.03 -9.03
N ILE A 78 18.96 8.14 -9.97
CA ILE A 78 19.91 7.11 -10.40
C ILE A 78 21.10 7.72 -11.15
N GLU A 79 20.88 8.74 -11.98
CA GLU A 79 21.98 9.48 -12.64
C GLU A 79 22.91 10.14 -11.62
N GLU A 80 22.35 10.85 -10.63
CA GLU A 80 23.14 11.46 -9.55
C GLU A 80 23.87 10.40 -8.69
N LEU A 81 23.23 9.24 -8.45
CA LEU A 81 23.87 8.13 -7.74
C LEU A 81 25.00 7.49 -8.57
N LYS A 82 24.86 7.43 -9.90
CA LYS A 82 25.87 6.89 -10.79
C LYS A 82 27.10 7.79 -10.81
N GLU A 83 26.92 9.11 -10.90
CA GLU A 83 28.04 10.07 -10.78
C GLU A 83 28.75 9.90 -9.43
N ARG A 84 28.00 9.88 -8.31
CA ARG A 84 28.59 9.67 -6.98
C ARG A 84 29.31 8.33 -6.84
N PHE A 85 28.82 7.29 -7.50
CA PHE A 85 29.45 5.98 -7.47
C PHE A 85 30.74 5.96 -8.31
N GLU A 86 30.76 6.60 -9.47
CA GLU A 86 31.97 6.78 -10.26
C GLU A 86 33.00 7.64 -9.53
N ASP A 87 32.58 8.71 -8.86
CA ASP A 87 33.45 9.56 -8.03
C ASP A 87 34.07 8.77 -6.87
N VAL A 88 33.27 8.02 -6.10
CA VAL A 88 33.77 7.18 -4.99
C VAL A 88 34.70 6.07 -5.51
N LYS A 89 34.39 5.49 -6.68
CA LYS A 89 35.25 4.48 -7.30
C LYS A 89 36.60 5.08 -7.72
N ALA A 90 36.61 6.28 -8.31
CA ALA A 90 37.82 6.98 -8.69
C ALA A 90 38.67 7.35 -7.45
N GLU A 91 38.04 7.80 -6.37
CA GLU A 91 38.73 8.05 -5.09
C GLU A 91 39.35 6.78 -4.49
N LEU A 92 38.65 5.64 -4.57
CA LEU A 92 39.16 4.34 -4.10
C LEU A 92 40.32 3.82 -4.96
N GLU A 93 40.28 4.02 -6.28
CA GLU A 93 41.36 3.65 -7.18
C GLU A 93 42.57 4.59 -7.04
N ALA A 94 42.35 5.88 -6.73
CA ALA A 94 43.41 6.85 -6.48
C ALA A 94 44.06 6.70 -5.09
N GLN A 95 43.38 6.09 -4.13
CA GLN A 95 43.93 5.73 -2.81
C GLN A 95 44.73 4.42 -2.79
N LYS A 96 44.89 3.75 -3.94
CA LYS A 96 45.62 2.49 -4.09
C LYS A 96 47.01 2.70 -4.67
#